data_AF-A0A077WX93-F1
#
_entry.id   AF-A0A077WX93-F1
#
_cell.length_a   1.000
_cell.length_b   1.000
_cell.length_c   1.000
_cell.angle_alpha   90.00
_cell.angle_beta   90.00
_cell.angle_gamma   90.00
#
_symmetry.space_group_name_H-M   'P 1'
#
loop_
_entity.id
_entity.type
_entity.pdbx_description
1 polymer ?
#
loop_
_entity_poly.entity_id
_entity_poly.type
_entity_poly.pdbx_seq_one_letter_code
_entity_poly.pdbx_strand_id
1 'polypeptide(L)' 'MSYYERDRPRGMRRLYVGNLNRYVRERDLDRMFSKLGRVRDLELMSSFAFIEYDDPRGACL' A
#
# COMPACT_ATOMS: atom_id res chain seq x y z
N MET A 1 -10.16 10.06 -19.33
CA MET A 1 -8.94 9.90 -18.49
C MET A 1 -9.36 9.20 -17.21
N SER A 2 -9.35 7.88 -17.22
CA SER A 2 -9.57 7.08 -16.01
C SER A 2 -8.20 6.89 -15.36
N TYR A 3 -8.00 7.47 -14.17
CA TYR A 3 -6.78 7.33 -13.36
C TYR A 3 -6.51 5.89 -12.91
N TYR A 4 -7.41 4.94 -13.21
CA TYR A 4 -7.32 3.54 -12.79
C TYR A 4 -6.48 2.65 -13.71
N GLU A 5 -6.04 3.14 -14.87
CA GLU A 5 -5.24 2.34 -15.82
C GLU A 5 -3.73 2.53 -15.60
N ARG A 6 -3.27 2.46 -14.33
CA ARG A 6 -1.85 2.65 -13.98
C ARG A 6 -1.21 1.45 -13.30
N ASP A 7 -1.84 0.28 -13.24
CA ASP A 7 -1.24 -0.85 -12.53
C ASP A 7 -1.60 -2.24 -13.09
N ARG A 8 -0.73 -2.73 -13.99
CA ARG A 8 -0.38 -4.15 -14.15
C ARG A 8 1.07 -4.25 -14.70
N PRO A 9 1.85 -5.29 -14.36
CA PRO A 9 2.45 -5.56 -13.06
C PRO A 9 4.00 -5.62 -13.19
N ARG A 10 4.74 -4.99 -12.28
CA ARG A 10 6.18 -5.30 -12.11
C ARG A 10 6.53 -5.36 -10.63
N GLY A 11 6.45 -6.57 -10.06
CA GLY A 11 6.89 -6.87 -8.69
C GLY A 11 5.78 -6.78 -7.65
N MET A 12 5.07 -7.88 -7.44
CA MET A 12 4.01 -8.09 -6.43
C MET A 12 4.36 -7.52 -5.05
N ARG A 13 3.97 -6.29 -4.72
CA ARG A 13 4.06 -5.71 -3.36
C ARG A 13 2.96 -4.69 -3.04
N ARG A 14 1.78 -4.84 -3.63
CA ARG A 14 0.60 -4.03 -3.28
C ARG A 14 -0.28 -4.79 -2.30
N LEU A 15 -0.44 -4.27 -1.09
CA LEU A 15 -1.36 -4.78 -0.08
C LEU A 15 -2.69 -4.04 -0.17
N TYR A 16 -3.78 -4.80 -0.10
CA TYR A 16 -5.12 -4.26 0.10
C TYR A 16 -5.50 -4.37 1.57
N VAL A 17 -5.95 -3.27 2.16
CA VAL A 17 -6.38 -3.20 3.56
C VAL A 17 -7.82 -2.69 3.60
N GLY A 18 -8.76 -3.59 3.87
CA GLY A 18 -10.18 -3.27 4.00
C GLY A 18 -10.61 -3.03 5.44
N ASN A 19 -11.88 -2.63 5.61
CA ASN A 19 -12.50 -2.42 6.92
C ASN A 19 -11.75 -1.40 7.80
N LEU A 20 -11.18 -0.38 7.16
CA LEU A 20 -10.53 0.70 7.87
C LEU A 20 -11.59 1.59 8.53
N ASN A 21 -11.35 1.91 9.79
CA ASN A 21 -12.18 2.90 10.48
C ASN A 21 -11.98 4.26 9.80
N ARG A 22 -13.06 5.05 9.65
CA ARG A 22 -13.04 6.41 9.07
C ARG A 22 -12.04 7.37 9.72
N TYR A 23 -11.58 7.05 10.92
CA TYR A 23 -10.58 7.83 11.66
C TYR A 23 -9.14 7.47 11.31
N VAL A 24 -8.91 6.34 10.64
CA VAL A 24 -7.58 5.92 10.17
C VAL A 24 -7.12 6.94 9.14
N ARG A 25 -5.89 7.43 9.33
CA ARG A 25 -5.24 8.32 8.37
C ARG A 25 -4.04 7.63 7.73
N GLU A 26 -3.59 8.19 6.62
CA GLU A 26 -2.38 7.76 5.92
C GLU A 26 -1.18 7.67 6.86
N ARG A 27 -1.01 8.62 7.78
CA ARG A 27 0.07 8.60 8.80
C ARG A 27 0.00 7.43 9.78
N ASP A 28 -1.19 6.92 10.05
CA ASP A 28 -1.35 5.79 10.97
C ASP A 28 -1.01 4.50 10.24
N LEU A 29 -1.48 4.37 9.00
CA LEU A 29 -1.09 3.27 8.13
C LEU A 29 0.41 3.29 7.86
N ASP A 30 0.99 4.42 7.46
CA ASP A 30 2.42 4.58 7.24
C ASP A 30 3.23 4.13 8.47
N ARG A 31 2.86 4.56 9.68
CA ARG A 31 3.53 4.11 10.92
C ARG A 31 3.36 2.62 11.21
N MET A 32 2.19 2.05 10.92
CA MET A 32 1.92 0.62 11.13
C MET A 32 2.69 -0.26 10.13
N PHE A 33 2.68 0.13 8.86
CA PHE A 33 3.20 -0.62 7.73
C PHE A 33 4.68 -0.35 7.46
N SER A 34 5.23 0.78 7.91
CA SER A 34 6.68 1.07 7.92
C SER A 34 7.48 0.03 8.70
N LYS A 35 6.87 -0.66 9.68
CA LYS A 35 7.52 -1.77 10.39
C LYS A 35 7.69 -3.03 9.54
N LEU A 36 6.83 -3.22 8.54
CA LEU A 36 6.85 -4.39 7.66
C LEU A 36 7.76 -4.17 6.45
N GLY A 37 8.02 -2.92 6.09
CA GLY A 37 8.94 -2.56 5.02
C GLY A 37 8.83 -1.09 4.67
N ARG A 38 9.68 -0.63 3.75
CA ARG A 38 9.62 0.74 3.24
C ARG A 38 8.38 0.90 2.36
N VAL A 39 7.39 1.65 2.84
CA VAL A 39 6.22 2.04 2.06
C VAL A 39 6.68 3.00 0.95
N ARG A 40 6.39 2.63 -0.30
CA ARG A 40 6.67 3.44 -1.49
C ARG A 40 5.55 4.42 -1.75
N ASP A 41 4.33 3.91 -1.72
CA ASP A 41 3.12 4.66 -2.00
C ASP A 41 1.96 4.14 -1.15
N LEU A 42 1.06 5.05 -0.76
CA LEU A 42 -0.10 4.72 0.04
C LEU A 42 -1.29 5.50 -0.48
N GLU A 43 -2.34 4.77 -0.84
CA GLU A 43 -3.60 5.33 -1.28
C GLU A 43 -4.68 4.98 -0.27
N LEU A 44 -5.16 5.96 0.49
CA LEU A 44 -6.25 5.78 1.44
C LEU A 44 -7.58 6.27 0.85
N MET A 45 -8.56 5.37 0.80
CA MET A 45 -9.95 5.67 0.50
C MET A 45 -10.80 5.52 1.78
N SER A 46 -12.02 6.07 1.80
CA SER A 46 -12.88 6.13 2.99
C SER A 46 -13.17 4.79 3.68
N SER A 47 -12.94 3.65 3.02
CA SER A 47 -13.24 2.32 3.55
C SER A 47 -12.17 1.27 3.29
N PHE A 48 -11.14 1.62 2.53
CA PHE A 48 -10.05 0.71 2.16
C PHE A 48 -8.79 1.51 1.81
N ALA A 49 -7.64 0.86 1.89
CA ALA A 49 -6.38 1.43 1.44
C ALA A 49 -5.60 0.45 0.59
N PHE A 50 -4.80 0.99 -0.32
CA PHE A 50 -3.76 0.28 -1.02
C PHE A 50 -2.40 0.76 -0.54
N ILE A 51 -1.51 -0.18 -0.27
CA ILE A 51 -0.15 0.12 0.20
C ILE A 51 0.82 -0.58 -0.72
N GLU A 52 1.73 0.17 -1.31
CA GLU A 52 2.79 -0.36 -2.14
C GLU A 52 4.14 -0.25 -1.43
N TYR A 53 4.92 -1.32 -1.46
CA TYR A 53 6.27 -1.33 -0.88
C TYR A 53 7.36 -1.20 -1.93
N ASP A 54 8.46 -0.55 -1.52
CA ASP A 54 9.60 -0.24 -2.39
C ASP A 54 10.48 -1.46 -2.70
N ASP A 55 10.47 -2.48 -1.83
CA ASP A 55 11.46 -3.54 -1.92
C ASP A 55 11.30 -4.37 -3.22
N PRO A 56 12.37 -4.81 -3.88
CA PRO A 56 12.37 -5.92 -4.85
C PRO A 56 13.09 -7.18 -4.32
N ARG A 57 13.68 -7.15 -3.12
CA ARG A 57 14.76 -8.06 -2.70
C ARG A 57 14.47 -8.90 -1.46
N GLY A 58 13.30 -9.54 -1.42
CA GLY A 58 12.92 -10.48 -0.37
C GLY A 58 12.60 -11.90 -0.85
N ALA A 59 13.01 -12.31 -2.05
CA ALA A 59 12.73 -13.66 -2.57
C ALA A 59 13.85 -14.17 -3.49
N CYS A 60 15.05 -14.36 -2.94
CA CYS A 60 16.00 -15.35 -3.45
C CYS A 60 16.98 -15.69 -2.31
N LEU A 61 16.53 -16.57 -1.42
CA LEU A 61 17.38 -17.30 -0.47
C LEU A 61 16.92 -18.77 -0.50
#